data_AF-A0A9C6XSM3-F1
#
_entry.id   AF-A0A9C6XSM3-F1
#
_cell.length_a   1.000
_cell.length_b   1.000
_cell.length_c   1.000
_cell.angle_alpha   90.00
_cell.angle_beta   90.00
_cell.angle_gamma   90.00
#
_symmetry.space_group_name_H-M   'P 1'
#
loop_
_entity.id
_entity.type
_entity.pdbx_description
1 polymer ?
#
loop_
_entity_poly.entity_id
_entity_poly.type
_entity_poly.pdbx_seq_one_letter_code
_entity_poly.pdbx_strand_id
1 'polypeptide(L)'
;MIALFLDTADAPSSPAPYFHMGGDEVHLGCWNSSREVVDYMSSALARPKRRKEDFIALWGHFQARATQALDRAQQALSQTLSQPSEIATDAPIPDVDAEVEGDGQGNSVLRRHEAPDAPASPSGPGAAPEDDLDEERAAKGGYDATGTTGMPVILWTSELTAANVVEKYLDKDRYVIQLWLRAGDPLARDLVSKGYRVIVSTKDAWYLDHGFGNWKGNSTSGYGYHPWQVAYDNDPLSGLEGLSGAARQVLGGEAAMWGEQADQSGASTKTWPRAAAVAERLWSGSAAGTWTAARIRFVRHRDRMARLGTPSEAVQPEWCTHHEGQCY
;
A
#
# COMPACT_ATOMS: atom_id res chain seq x y z
N MET A 1 -3.22 7.65 -14.87
CA MET A 1 -2.81 7.71 -13.46
C MET A 1 -3.82 8.47 -12.60
N ILE A 2 -4.19 9.70 -12.97
CA ILE A 2 -5.22 10.49 -12.24
C ILE A 2 -6.54 9.73 -12.07
N ALA A 3 -7.07 9.09 -13.13
CA ALA A 3 -8.30 8.31 -13.05
C ALA A 3 -8.25 7.19 -11.98
N LEU A 4 -7.13 6.46 -11.89
CA LEU A 4 -6.94 5.43 -10.87
C LEU A 4 -6.92 5.99 -9.45
N PHE A 5 -6.35 7.19 -9.25
CA PHE A 5 -6.34 7.86 -7.95
C PHE A 5 -7.72 8.40 -7.58
N LEU A 6 -8.51 8.84 -8.56
CA LEU A 6 -9.89 9.23 -8.34
C LEU A 6 -10.74 8.03 -7.90
N ASP A 7 -10.68 6.92 -8.63
CA ASP A 7 -11.46 5.71 -8.31
C ASP A 7 -11.11 5.13 -6.92
N THR A 8 -9.84 5.25 -6.50
CA THR A 8 -9.40 4.80 -5.17
C THR A 8 -9.72 5.78 -4.06
N ALA A 9 -9.70 7.08 -4.33
CA ALA A 9 -10.07 8.11 -3.36
C ALA A 9 -11.59 8.23 -3.15
N ASP A 10 -12.39 7.82 -4.14
CA ASP A 10 -13.87 7.81 -4.09
C ASP A 10 -14.44 6.53 -3.43
N ALA A 11 -13.58 5.61 -2.97
CA ALA A 11 -14.01 4.42 -2.24
C ALA A 11 -14.70 4.82 -0.91
N PRO A 12 -15.89 4.27 -0.57
CA PRO A 12 -16.74 4.73 0.53
C PRO A 12 -16.19 4.57 1.97
N SER A 13 -14.92 4.19 2.14
CA SER A 13 -14.23 4.19 3.42
C SER A 13 -13.55 5.54 3.64
N SER A 14 -13.82 6.18 4.78
CA SER A 14 -13.18 7.40 5.33
C SER A 14 -11.86 7.79 4.65
N PRO A 15 -11.66 9.05 4.19
CA PRO A 15 -10.46 9.44 3.46
C PRO A 15 -9.23 9.06 4.28
N ALA A 16 -8.45 8.10 3.77
CA ALA A 16 -7.27 7.62 4.46
C ALA A 16 -6.28 8.79 4.64
N PRO A 17 -5.66 8.95 5.81
CA PRO A 17 -4.73 10.05 6.04
C PRO A 17 -3.39 9.90 5.31
N TYR A 18 -3.20 8.77 4.61
CA TYR A 18 -2.01 8.43 3.85
C TYR A 18 -2.40 7.75 2.53
N PHE A 19 -1.54 7.86 1.53
CA PHE A 19 -1.65 7.08 0.29
C PHE A 19 -0.37 6.27 0.06
N HIS A 20 -0.48 4.95 -0.07
CA HIS A 20 0.67 4.09 -0.33
C HIS A 20 0.93 3.97 -1.84
N MET A 21 2.13 4.32 -2.31
CA MET A 21 2.49 4.32 -3.74
C MET A 21 3.45 3.20 -4.14
N GLY A 22 3.79 2.29 -3.22
CA GLY A 22 4.69 1.17 -3.51
C GLY A 22 6.12 1.64 -3.55
N GLY A 23 6.72 1.69 -4.74
CA GLY A 23 8.10 2.16 -4.92
C GLY A 23 9.16 1.14 -4.51
N ASP A 24 8.83 -0.14 -4.57
CA ASP A 24 9.70 -1.28 -4.36
C ASP A 24 10.20 -1.90 -5.68
N GLU A 25 11.37 -2.54 -5.61
CA GLU A 25 11.90 -3.47 -6.62
C GLU A 25 11.87 -3.04 -8.11
N VAL A 26 12.03 -1.74 -8.40
CA VAL A 26 12.11 -1.26 -9.79
C VAL A 26 13.30 -1.89 -10.53
N HIS A 27 12.99 -2.73 -11.52
CA HIS A 27 13.99 -3.44 -12.31
C HIS A 27 14.56 -2.55 -13.44
N LEU A 28 15.72 -1.94 -13.20
CA LEU A 28 16.35 -1.00 -14.15
C LEU A 28 16.61 -1.61 -15.54
N GLY A 29 16.88 -2.93 -15.62
CA GLY A 29 17.05 -3.63 -16.88
C GLY A 29 15.78 -3.66 -17.74
N CYS A 30 14.60 -3.59 -17.11
CA CYS A 30 13.32 -3.52 -17.83
C CYS A 30 13.22 -2.17 -18.54
N TRP A 31 13.49 -1.07 -17.85
CA TRP A 31 13.54 0.26 -18.44
C TRP A 31 14.61 0.40 -19.53
N ASN A 32 15.81 -0.12 -19.29
CA ASN A 32 16.88 -0.08 -20.28
C ASN A 32 16.54 -0.87 -21.57
N SER A 33 15.62 -1.83 -21.50
CA SER A 33 15.16 -2.60 -22.67
C SER A 33 14.10 -1.88 -23.50
N SER A 34 13.47 -0.83 -22.96
CA SER A 34 12.46 -0.05 -23.67
C SER A 34 13.10 1.13 -24.41
N ARG A 35 12.95 1.14 -25.73
CA ARG A 35 13.42 2.24 -26.58
C ARG A 35 12.76 3.56 -26.19
N GLU A 36 11.45 3.55 -25.97
CA GLU A 36 10.69 4.75 -25.59
C GLU A 36 11.23 5.37 -24.30
N VAL A 37 11.49 4.55 -23.28
CA VAL A 37 12.03 5.01 -21.99
C VAL A 37 13.43 5.60 -22.16
N VAL A 38 14.29 4.92 -22.90
CA VAL A 38 15.66 5.35 -23.14
C VAL A 38 15.73 6.62 -23.98
N ASP A 39 14.88 6.75 -25.00
CA ASP A 39 14.79 7.93 -25.84
C ASP A 39 14.28 9.11 -24.99
N TYR A 40 13.26 8.90 -24.15
CA TYR A 40 12.77 9.91 -23.19
C TYR A 40 13.85 10.34 -22.18
N MET A 41 14.60 9.40 -21.60
CA MET A 41 15.72 9.75 -20.71
C MET A 41 16.76 10.61 -21.42
N SER A 42 17.02 10.32 -22.70
CA SER A 42 18.03 11.04 -23.49
C SER A 42 17.55 12.45 -23.85
N SER A 43 16.31 12.59 -24.34
CA SER A 43 15.77 13.86 -24.86
C SER A 43 15.18 14.74 -23.76
N ALA A 44 14.31 14.20 -22.91
CA ALA A 44 13.55 14.99 -21.93
C ALA A 44 14.31 15.19 -20.62
N LEU A 45 15.09 14.19 -20.18
CA LEU A 45 15.84 14.28 -18.92
C LEU A 45 17.31 14.65 -19.09
N ALA A 46 17.81 14.78 -20.33
CA ALA A 46 19.21 15.01 -20.66
C ALA A 46 20.17 13.99 -20.00
N ARG A 47 19.75 12.71 -19.93
CA ARG A 47 20.44 11.61 -19.24
C ARG A 47 20.73 10.44 -20.20
N PRO A 48 21.53 10.64 -21.26
CA PRO A 48 21.70 9.64 -22.32
C PRO A 48 22.60 8.45 -21.95
N LYS A 49 23.29 8.51 -20.80
CA LYS A 49 24.37 7.56 -20.45
C LYS A 49 23.86 6.22 -19.93
N ARG A 50 22.57 6.09 -19.60
CA ARG A 50 21.92 4.85 -19.13
C ARG A 50 22.66 4.19 -17.95
N ARG A 51 23.26 5.00 -17.08
CA ARG A 51 23.85 4.49 -15.84
C ARG A 51 22.76 4.33 -14.79
N LYS A 52 23.06 3.60 -13.72
CA LYS A 52 22.15 3.44 -12.59
C LYS A 52 21.61 4.79 -12.10
N GLU A 53 22.46 5.79 -11.92
CA GLU A 53 22.05 7.12 -11.43
C GLU A 53 21.10 7.83 -12.39
N ASP A 54 21.22 7.55 -13.70
CA ASP A 54 20.34 8.13 -14.72
C ASP A 54 18.93 7.51 -14.61
N PHE A 55 18.82 6.19 -14.37
CA PHE A 55 17.54 5.54 -14.11
C PHE A 55 16.93 5.91 -12.75
N ILE A 56 17.75 6.13 -11.71
CA ILE A 56 17.26 6.66 -10.43
C ILE A 56 16.69 8.06 -10.61
N ALA A 57 17.29 8.90 -11.47
CA ALA A 57 16.72 10.20 -11.81
C ALA A 57 15.38 10.08 -12.56
N LEU A 58 15.26 9.12 -13.49
CA LEU A 58 13.98 8.79 -14.13
C LEU A 58 12.93 8.35 -13.09
N TRP A 59 13.32 7.54 -12.11
CA TRP A 59 12.42 7.10 -11.05
C TRP A 59 11.96 8.28 -10.18
N GLY A 60 12.87 9.14 -9.75
CA GLY A 60 12.52 10.37 -9.03
C GLY A 60 11.57 11.26 -9.83
N HIS A 61 11.79 11.39 -11.14
CA HIS A 61 10.89 12.10 -12.04
C HIS A 61 9.49 11.48 -12.10
N PHE A 62 9.40 10.16 -12.28
CA PHE A 62 8.14 9.43 -12.26
C PHE A 62 7.40 9.64 -10.93
N GLN A 63 8.11 9.50 -9.80
CA GLN A 63 7.52 9.65 -8.47
C GLN A 63 6.98 11.05 -8.22
N ALA A 64 7.70 12.10 -8.67
CA ALA A 64 7.24 13.48 -8.58
C ALA A 64 5.93 13.69 -9.37
N ARG A 65 5.89 13.24 -10.64
CA ARG A 65 4.67 13.34 -11.47
C ARG A 65 3.50 12.53 -10.89
N ALA A 66 3.78 11.36 -10.33
CA ALA A 66 2.76 10.52 -9.73
C ALA A 66 2.16 11.16 -8.48
N THR A 67 2.99 11.81 -7.66
CA THR A 67 2.56 12.54 -6.47
C THR A 67 1.74 13.78 -6.84
N GLN A 68 2.16 14.52 -7.86
CA GLN A 68 1.36 15.65 -8.39
C GLN A 68 0.00 15.19 -8.94
N ALA A 69 -0.05 14.03 -9.60
CA ALA A 69 -1.30 13.44 -10.08
C ALA A 69 -2.24 13.07 -8.93
N LEU A 70 -1.71 12.58 -7.80
CA LEU A 70 -2.48 12.34 -6.58
C LEU A 70 -3.04 13.66 -6.02
N ASP A 71 -2.20 14.69 -5.90
CA ASP A 71 -2.63 15.99 -5.36
C ASP A 71 -3.76 16.61 -6.22
N ARG A 72 -3.64 16.53 -7.56
CA ARG A 72 -4.70 16.96 -8.50
C ARG A 72 -6.00 16.15 -8.31
N ALA A 73 -5.90 14.84 -8.13
CA ALA A 73 -7.06 13.97 -7.90
C ALA A 73 -7.79 14.35 -6.60
N GLN A 74 -7.05 14.61 -5.52
CA GLN A 74 -7.64 15.03 -4.25
C GLN A 74 -8.32 16.40 -4.32
N GLN A 75 -7.71 17.35 -5.04
CA GLN A 75 -8.30 18.66 -5.26
C GLN A 75 -9.61 18.56 -6.06
N ALA A 76 -9.63 17.75 -7.13
CA ALA A 76 -10.83 17.52 -7.93
C ALA A 76 -11.95 16.87 -7.08
N LEU A 77 -11.64 15.84 -6.29
CA LEU A 77 -12.61 15.20 -5.40
C LEU A 77 -13.17 16.20 -4.37
N SER A 78 -12.30 17.02 -3.76
CA SER A 78 -12.71 18.04 -2.79
C SER A 78 -13.66 19.08 -3.41
N GLN A 79 -13.40 19.47 -4.67
CA GLN A 79 -14.26 20.39 -5.41
C GLN A 79 -15.63 19.76 -5.71
N THR A 80 -15.66 18.51 -6.16
CA THR A 80 -16.91 17.76 -6.42
C THR A 80 -17.76 17.61 -5.16
N LEU A 81 -17.14 17.23 -4.03
CA LEU A 81 -17.84 17.07 -2.75
C LEU A 81 -18.31 18.40 -2.14
N SER A 82 -17.67 19.52 -2.51
CA SER A 82 -18.04 20.86 -2.03
C SER A 82 -19.15 21.51 -2.87
N GLN A 83 -19.52 20.94 -4.01
CA GLN A 83 -20.63 21.45 -4.82
C GLN A 83 -21.96 21.05 -4.17
N PRO A 84 -22.90 21.99 -3.96
CA PRO A 84 -24.26 21.65 -3.52
C PRO A 84 -24.88 20.71 -4.55
N SER A 85 -25.45 19.58 -4.12
CA SER A 85 -26.29 18.78 -5.01
C SER A 85 -27.42 19.68 -5.53
N GLU A 86 -27.49 19.92 -6.84
CA GLU A 86 -28.71 20.43 -7.43
C GLU A 86 -29.80 19.39 -7.21
N ILE A 87 -30.55 19.53 -6.11
CA ILE A 87 -31.87 18.92 -6.00
C ILE A 87 -32.68 19.63 -7.07
N ALA A 88 -32.94 18.94 -8.17
CA ALA A 88 -33.95 19.34 -9.14
C ALA A 88 -35.27 19.50 -8.35
N THR A 89 -35.62 20.75 -8.04
CA THR A 89 -36.90 21.08 -7.42
C THR A 89 -37.97 21.00 -8.50
N ASP A 90 -39.01 20.22 -8.21
CA ASP A 90 -40.26 20.08 -8.95
C ASP A 90 -40.19 19.77 -10.45
N ALA A 91 -40.00 18.49 -10.77
CA ALA A 91 -40.70 17.92 -11.93
C ALA A 91 -42.08 17.40 -11.43
N PRO A 92 -43.21 17.88 -11.99
CA PRO A 92 -44.53 17.38 -11.62
C PRO A 92 -44.63 15.88 -11.87
N ILE A 93 -45.14 15.15 -10.89
CA ILE A 93 -45.50 13.73 -11.03
C ILE A 93 -46.60 13.64 -12.11
N PRO A 94 -46.40 12.90 -13.21
CA PRO A 94 -47.48 12.68 -14.16
C PRO A 94 -48.56 11.80 -13.51
N ASP A 95 -49.81 12.25 -13.59
CA ASP A 95 -51.00 11.50 -13.19
C ASP A 95 -50.98 10.12 -13.87
N VAL A 96 -50.92 9.08 -13.05
CA VAL A 96 -51.14 7.69 -13.48
C VAL A 96 -52.62 7.38 -13.33
N ASP A 97 -53.38 7.61 -14.40
CA ASP A 97 -54.67 6.95 -14.58
C ASP A 97 -54.42 5.45 -14.72
N ALA A 98 -54.86 4.72 -13.70
CA ALA A 98 -54.80 3.28 -13.64
C ALA A 98 -55.90 2.67 -14.53
N GLU A 99 -55.54 2.23 -15.74
CA GLU A 99 -56.31 1.22 -16.46
C GLU A 99 -55.77 -0.17 -16.12
N VAL A 100 -56.61 -0.93 -15.42
CA VAL A 100 -56.42 -2.34 -15.11
C VAL A 100 -56.91 -3.15 -16.30
N GLU A 101 -56.00 -3.76 -17.06
CA GLU A 101 -56.32 -4.93 -17.89
C GLU A 101 -55.45 -6.10 -17.45
N GLY A 102 -56.13 -7.17 -17.01
CA GLY A 102 -55.51 -8.45 -16.71
C GLY A 102 -55.64 -9.39 -17.90
N ASP A 103 -54.53 -10.02 -18.28
CA ASP A 103 -54.52 -11.34 -18.90
C ASP A 103 -53.51 -12.19 -18.14
N GLY A 104 -54.02 -13.27 -17.54
CA GLY A 104 -53.25 -14.26 -16.85
C GLY A 104 -52.60 -15.22 -17.84
N GLN A 105 -51.27 -15.25 -17.83
CA GLN A 105 -50.51 -16.46 -18.17
C GLN A 105 -49.10 -16.37 -17.59
N GLY A 106 -48.81 -17.26 -16.65
CA GLY A 106 -47.49 -17.43 -16.07
C GLY A 106 -46.50 -17.99 -17.09
N ASN A 107 -45.42 -17.26 -17.33
CA ASN A 107 -44.07 -17.77 -17.57
C ASN A 107 -43.10 -16.60 -17.77
N SER A 108 -42.23 -16.33 -16.78
CA SER A 108 -41.10 -15.39 -16.97
C SER A 108 -39.86 -16.18 -17.39
N VAL A 109 -39.60 -16.18 -18.69
CA VAL A 109 -38.28 -16.51 -19.26
C VAL A 109 -37.39 -15.28 -19.11
N LEU A 110 -36.24 -15.42 -18.45
CA LEU A 110 -35.20 -14.38 -18.40
C LEU A 110 -34.66 -14.13 -19.83
N ARG A 111 -35.07 -13.04 -20.47
CA ARG A 111 -34.40 -12.52 -21.67
C ARG A 111 -33.17 -11.72 -21.23
N ARG A 112 -32.00 -12.07 -21.80
CA ARG A 112 -30.79 -11.22 -21.73
C ARG A 112 -31.09 -9.90 -22.44
N HIS A 113 -30.82 -8.79 -21.77
CA HIS A 113 -30.71 -7.51 -22.45
C HIS A 113 -29.36 -7.46 -23.19
N GLU A 114 -29.41 -7.45 -24.52
CA GLU A 114 -28.31 -6.99 -25.36
C GLU A 114 -28.14 -5.47 -25.18
N ALA A 115 -26.89 -5.04 -25.04
CA ALA A 115 -26.50 -3.64 -24.99
C ALA A 115 -26.64 -3.02 -26.39
N PRO A 116 -27.09 -1.75 -26.51
CA PRO A 116 -27.12 -1.07 -27.80
C PRO A 116 -25.70 -0.68 -28.27
N ASP A 117 -25.45 -0.87 -29.57
CA ASP A 117 -24.20 -0.57 -30.25
C ASP A 117 -23.76 0.89 -30.12
N ALA A 118 -22.46 1.10 -29.90
CA ALA A 118 -21.82 2.41 -29.86
C ALA A 118 -21.67 3.01 -31.27
N PRO A 119 -21.97 4.30 -31.48
CA PRO A 119 -21.76 4.94 -32.78
C PRO A 119 -20.28 5.23 -33.06
N ALA A 120 -19.90 5.08 -34.32
CA ALA A 120 -18.54 5.21 -34.83
C ALA A 120 -17.94 6.63 -34.67
N SER A 121 -16.66 6.69 -34.26
CA SER A 121 -15.87 7.92 -34.16
C SER A 121 -15.53 8.52 -35.53
N PRO A 122 -15.63 9.85 -35.73
CA PRO A 122 -15.06 10.52 -36.89
C PRO A 122 -13.57 10.83 -36.68
N SER A 123 -12.80 10.57 -37.72
CA SER A 123 -11.37 10.85 -37.87
C SER A 123 -11.12 12.29 -38.32
N GLY A 124 -10.25 13.02 -37.61
CA GLY A 124 -9.74 14.33 -38.02
C GLY A 124 -8.88 14.98 -36.91
N PRO A 125 -7.79 15.71 -37.24
CA PRO A 125 -6.81 16.17 -36.26
C PRO A 125 -7.29 17.47 -35.60
N GLY A 126 -7.79 17.37 -34.38
CA GLY A 126 -8.08 18.50 -33.50
C GLY A 126 -6.96 18.69 -32.49
N ALA A 127 -6.42 19.90 -32.43
CA ALA A 127 -5.31 20.31 -31.58
C ALA A 127 -5.52 19.93 -30.09
N ALA A 128 -4.46 19.40 -29.47
CA ALA A 128 -4.38 19.21 -28.04
C ALA A 128 -4.35 20.60 -27.33
N PRO A 129 -5.09 20.80 -26.23
CA PRO A 129 -5.00 22.03 -25.47
C PRO A 129 -3.73 22.02 -24.60
N GLU A 130 -2.84 22.98 -24.88
CA GLU A 130 -1.88 23.67 -24.01
C GLU A 130 -1.46 22.95 -22.70
N ASP A 131 -0.46 22.06 -22.78
CA ASP A 131 0.30 21.51 -21.63
C ASP A 131 1.78 22.01 -21.63
N ASP A 132 2.12 22.97 -22.51
CA ASP A 132 3.52 23.32 -22.83
C ASP A 132 4.23 24.19 -21.77
N LEU A 133 3.50 24.81 -20.84
CA LEU A 133 4.10 25.70 -19.83
C LEU A 133 4.77 24.95 -18.66
N ASP A 134 4.40 23.67 -18.45
CA ASP A 134 5.01 22.83 -17.41
C ASP A 134 6.23 22.05 -17.93
N GLU A 135 6.35 21.80 -19.24
CA GLU A 135 7.49 21.08 -19.84
C GLU A 135 8.80 21.89 -19.80
N GLU A 136 8.74 23.22 -19.96
CA GLU A 136 9.94 24.06 -19.93
C GLU A 136 10.52 24.25 -18.51
N ARG A 137 9.68 24.12 -17.46
CA ARG A 137 10.14 24.06 -16.05
C ARG A 137 10.77 22.71 -15.71
N ALA A 138 10.23 21.62 -16.28
CA ALA A 138 10.78 20.28 -16.11
C ALA A 138 12.18 20.12 -16.72
N ALA A 139 12.46 20.81 -17.84
CA ALA A 139 13.75 20.81 -18.52
C ALA A 139 14.88 21.55 -17.76
N LYS A 140 14.54 22.43 -16.79
CA LYS A 140 15.50 23.26 -16.04
C LYS A 140 15.82 22.73 -14.63
N GLY A 141 15.74 21.42 -14.41
CA GLY A 141 16.38 20.75 -13.26
C GLY A 141 15.87 21.15 -11.86
N GLY A 142 14.78 21.90 -11.77
CA GLY A 142 14.15 22.31 -10.51
C GLY A 142 12.79 21.64 -10.36
N TYR A 143 12.77 20.37 -9.94
CA TYR A 143 11.56 19.85 -9.30
C TYR A 143 11.44 20.60 -7.99
N ASP A 144 10.47 21.50 -7.92
CA ASP A 144 10.02 22.04 -6.65
C ASP A 144 9.27 20.91 -5.92
N ALA A 145 10.05 20.03 -5.29
CA ALA A 145 9.56 18.99 -4.39
C ALA A 145 9.11 19.58 -3.03
N THR A 146 9.12 20.91 -2.86
CA THR A 146 8.86 21.59 -1.58
C THR A 146 7.39 21.94 -1.34
N GLY A 147 6.48 21.43 -2.19
CA GLY A 147 5.06 21.40 -1.88
C GLY A 147 4.78 20.51 -0.67
N THR A 148 4.93 21.05 0.54
CA THR A 148 4.56 20.41 1.81
C THR A 148 3.04 20.27 2.00
N THR A 149 2.26 20.69 1.01
CA THR A 149 0.81 20.69 0.99
C THR A 149 0.29 19.47 0.21
N GLY A 150 -0.21 18.44 0.90
CA GLY A 150 -0.80 17.26 0.27
C GLY A 150 -0.88 16.07 1.22
N MET A 151 -1.67 15.05 0.88
CA MET A 151 -1.79 13.83 1.70
C MET A 151 -0.48 13.07 1.74
N PRO A 152 0.11 12.79 2.91
CA PRO A 152 1.37 12.05 3.04
C PRO A 152 1.40 10.75 2.21
N VAL A 153 2.52 10.50 1.53
CA VAL A 153 2.70 9.33 0.66
C VAL A 153 3.63 8.33 1.34
N ILE A 154 3.27 7.05 1.30
CA ILE A 154 4.11 5.96 1.79
C ILE A 154 4.83 5.31 0.61
N LEU A 155 6.14 5.09 0.76
CA LEU A 155 6.97 4.32 -0.16
C LEU A 155 7.77 3.26 0.60
N TRP A 156 8.00 2.10 -0.03
CA TRP A 156 8.89 1.08 0.49
C TRP A 156 10.36 1.52 0.47
N THR A 157 11.17 0.90 1.34
CA THR A 157 12.63 0.94 1.19
C THR A 157 13.08 0.38 -0.16
N SER A 158 13.94 1.07 -0.88
CA SER A 158 14.38 0.75 -2.23
C SER A 158 15.61 1.56 -2.63
N GLU A 159 16.06 1.48 -3.88
CA GLU A 159 17.17 2.30 -4.36
C GLU A 159 16.84 3.80 -4.37
N LEU A 160 15.56 4.18 -4.52
CA LEU A 160 15.13 5.58 -4.48
C LEU A 160 15.14 6.14 -3.06
N THR A 161 14.88 5.30 -2.06
CA THR A 161 14.88 5.66 -0.64
C THR A 161 16.20 5.30 0.06
N ALA A 162 17.24 4.94 -0.69
CA ALA A 162 18.57 4.71 -0.14
C ALA A 162 19.12 5.99 0.51
N ALA A 163 19.91 5.85 1.58
CA ALA A 163 20.40 6.97 2.38
C ALA A 163 21.11 8.06 1.55
N ASN A 164 21.89 7.71 0.53
CA ASN A 164 22.61 8.65 -0.34
C ASN A 164 21.77 9.22 -1.51
N VAL A 165 20.50 8.84 -1.61
CA VAL A 165 19.59 9.17 -2.71
C VAL A 165 18.34 9.91 -2.22
N VAL A 166 17.74 9.46 -1.11
CA VAL A 166 16.40 9.86 -0.65
C VAL A 166 16.16 11.38 -0.63
N GLU A 167 17.08 12.16 -0.05
CA GLU A 167 16.93 13.62 0.10
C GLU A 167 17.00 14.38 -1.25
N LYS A 168 17.42 13.73 -2.35
CA LYS A 168 17.45 14.35 -3.68
C LYS A 168 16.09 14.37 -4.34
N TYR A 169 15.19 13.44 -3.97
CA TYR A 169 13.94 13.21 -4.70
C TYR A 169 12.70 13.23 -3.80
N LEU A 170 12.85 12.96 -2.50
CA LEU A 170 11.73 12.73 -1.60
C LEU A 170 11.81 13.68 -0.40
N ASP A 171 10.88 14.61 -0.28
CA ASP A 171 10.75 15.49 0.89
C ASP A 171 10.26 14.69 2.12
N LYS A 172 10.97 14.80 3.25
CA LYS A 172 10.65 14.06 4.50
C LYS A 172 9.30 14.44 5.13
N ASP A 173 8.78 15.62 4.83
CA ASP A 173 7.47 16.06 5.31
C ASP A 173 6.35 15.50 4.41
N ARG A 174 6.65 15.27 3.13
CA ARG A 174 5.73 14.68 2.14
C ARG A 174 5.70 13.15 2.17
N TYR A 175 6.81 12.49 2.48
CA TYR A 175 6.99 11.04 2.36
C TYR A 175 7.24 10.33 3.71
N VAL A 176 6.57 9.20 3.89
CA VAL A 176 6.80 8.20 4.95
C VAL A 176 7.43 6.97 4.31
N ILE A 177 8.44 6.39 4.96
CA ILE A 177 9.15 5.22 4.39
C ILE A 177 8.76 3.95 5.14
N GLN A 178 8.15 2.98 4.45
CA GLN A 178 7.86 1.65 5.00
C GLN A 178 9.07 0.74 4.84
N LEU A 179 9.56 0.22 5.96
CA LEU A 179 10.82 -0.51 6.07
C LEU A 179 10.55 -2.01 5.99
N TRP A 180 10.89 -2.64 4.87
CA TRP A 180 10.93 -4.11 4.74
C TRP A 180 12.34 -4.67 4.92
N LEU A 181 13.00 -4.17 5.95
CA LEU A 181 14.39 -4.48 6.26
C LEU A 181 14.47 -5.60 7.30
N ARG A 182 15.66 -6.17 7.46
CA ARG A 182 15.93 -7.04 8.62
C ARG A 182 16.04 -6.19 9.90
N ALA A 183 15.80 -6.81 11.04
CA ALA A 183 16.04 -6.15 12.33
C ALA A 183 17.49 -5.62 12.42
N GLY A 184 17.65 -4.36 12.83
CA GLY A 184 18.96 -3.72 12.99
C GLY A 184 19.66 -3.27 11.69
N ASP A 185 19.00 -3.31 10.54
CA ASP A 185 19.57 -2.79 9.29
C ASP A 185 19.92 -1.29 9.41
N PRO A 186 21.15 -0.87 9.02
CA PRO A 186 21.61 0.51 9.21
C PRO A 186 20.76 1.53 8.44
N LEU A 187 20.09 1.15 7.34
CA LEU A 187 19.27 2.07 6.56
C LEU A 187 18.12 2.65 7.39
N ALA A 188 17.56 1.88 8.33
CA ALA A 188 16.52 2.38 9.24
C ALA A 188 17.03 3.57 10.05
N ARG A 189 18.23 3.42 10.65
CA ARG A 189 18.90 4.48 11.42
C ARG A 189 19.24 5.68 10.55
N ASP A 190 19.74 5.46 9.34
CA ASP A 190 20.09 6.54 8.41
C ASP A 190 18.86 7.38 8.02
N LEU A 191 17.74 6.73 7.70
CA LEU A 191 16.49 7.40 7.33
C LEU A 191 15.90 8.19 8.49
N VAL A 192 15.84 7.59 9.68
CA VAL A 192 15.36 8.28 10.90
C VAL A 192 16.28 9.46 11.23
N SER A 193 17.60 9.30 11.12
CA SER A 193 18.56 10.39 11.38
C SER A 193 18.42 11.56 10.39
N LYS A 194 17.96 11.29 9.16
CA LYS A 194 17.63 12.32 8.15
C LYS A 194 16.27 13.00 8.38
N GLY A 195 15.51 12.56 9.38
CA GLY A 195 14.23 13.16 9.74
C GLY A 195 13.01 12.51 9.09
N TYR A 196 13.15 11.40 8.36
CA TYR A 196 12.00 10.70 7.79
C TYR A 196 11.18 10.03 8.88
N ARG A 197 9.86 9.99 8.67
CA ARG A 197 8.94 9.13 9.42
C ARG A 197 8.93 7.75 8.78
N VAL A 198 8.81 6.71 9.58
CA VAL A 198 8.90 5.32 9.11
C VAL A 198 7.80 4.44 9.66
N ILE A 199 7.43 3.42 8.89
CA ILE A 199 6.57 2.30 9.30
C ILE A 199 7.42 1.03 9.23
N VAL A 200 7.40 0.19 10.27
CA VAL A 200 8.26 -0.99 10.33
C VAL A 200 7.51 -2.24 9.85
N SER A 201 8.06 -2.94 8.87
CA SER A 201 7.59 -4.25 8.40
C SER A 201 8.75 -5.23 8.39
N THR A 202 9.31 -5.53 9.57
CA THR A 202 10.54 -6.32 9.72
C THR A 202 10.45 -7.65 8.96
N LYS A 203 11.30 -7.82 7.95
CA LYS A 203 11.25 -8.93 6.98
C LYS A 203 11.46 -10.30 7.63
N ASP A 204 12.27 -10.36 8.67
CA ASP A 204 12.63 -11.57 9.41
C ASP A 204 11.73 -11.83 10.63
N ALA A 205 10.62 -11.10 10.80
CA ALA A 205 9.68 -11.33 11.90
C ALA A 205 8.20 -11.13 11.54
N TRP A 206 7.88 -10.15 10.70
CA TRP A 206 6.51 -9.68 10.41
C TRP A 206 6.05 -9.96 8.97
N TYR A 207 6.85 -10.68 8.17
CA TYR A 207 6.43 -11.23 6.88
C TYR A 207 5.76 -12.59 7.08
N LEU A 208 4.44 -12.62 6.92
CA LEU A 208 3.60 -13.76 7.30
C LEU A 208 3.50 -14.83 6.19
N ASP A 209 3.88 -14.49 4.96
CA ASP A 209 3.94 -15.35 3.78
C ASP A 209 5.20 -16.23 3.71
N HIS A 210 6.21 -15.98 4.56
CA HIS A 210 7.43 -16.77 4.59
C HIS A 210 7.20 -18.20 5.14
N GLY A 211 8.06 -19.14 4.71
CA GLY A 211 8.11 -20.51 5.22
C GLY A 211 7.28 -21.57 4.48
N PHE A 212 6.61 -21.23 3.38
CA PHE A 212 5.71 -22.15 2.66
C PHE A 212 6.31 -22.75 1.36
N GLY A 213 7.64 -22.71 1.23
CA GLY A 213 8.34 -23.20 0.03
C GLY A 213 8.33 -22.21 -1.13
N ASN A 214 8.99 -22.56 -2.22
CA ASN A 214 9.03 -21.72 -3.42
C ASN A 214 7.92 -22.12 -4.40
N TRP A 215 7.10 -21.17 -4.82
CA TRP A 215 6.04 -21.43 -5.80
C TRP A 215 6.57 -21.63 -7.23
N LYS A 216 7.78 -21.14 -7.55
CA LYS A 216 8.40 -21.27 -8.89
C LYS A 216 9.07 -22.62 -9.14
N GLY A 217 9.26 -23.46 -8.13
CA GLY A 217 9.94 -24.74 -8.29
C GLY A 217 10.25 -25.45 -6.97
N ASN A 218 10.96 -26.58 -7.06
CA ASN A 218 11.20 -27.47 -5.91
C ASN A 218 12.37 -26.99 -5.03
N SER A 219 12.18 -25.85 -4.35
CA SER A 219 13.14 -25.29 -3.38
C SER A 219 12.41 -24.67 -2.19
N THR A 220 13.13 -24.39 -1.11
CA THR A 220 12.60 -23.54 -0.03
C THR A 220 12.45 -22.10 -0.53
N SER A 221 11.58 -21.30 0.08
CA SER A 221 11.44 -19.87 -0.26
C SER A 221 12.68 -19.02 0.09
N GLY A 222 13.73 -19.62 0.67
CA GLY A 222 14.88 -18.90 1.22
C GLY A 222 14.60 -18.22 2.57
N TYR A 223 13.34 -18.23 3.04
CA TYR A 223 12.91 -17.66 4.31
C TYR A 223 12.16 -18.70 5.14
N GLY A 224 12.56 -18.87 6.41
CA GLY A 224 11.86 -19.73 7.34
C GLY A 224 10.48 -19.18 7.72
N TYR A 225 9.60 -20.05 8.17
CA TYR A 225 8.35 -19.63 8.79
C TYR A 225 8.66 -18.87 10.08
N HIS A 226 8.07 -17.68 10.25
CA HIS A 226 8.24 -16.86 11.44
C HIS A 226 7.14 -17.18 12.46
N PRO A 227 7.45 -17.88 13.56
CA PRO A 227 6.44 -18.22 14.54
C PRO A 227 6.05 -17.00 15.38
N TRP A 228 4.90 -17.07 16.05
CA TRP A 228 4.34 -15.92 16.79
C TRP A 228 5.30 -15.38 17.86
N GLN A 229 6.18 -16.21 18.43
CA GLN A 229 7.21 -15.80 19.38
C GLN A 229 8.19 -14.80 18.76
N VAL A 230 8.64 -15.05 17.54
CA VAL A 230 9.55 -14.15 16.80
C VAL A 230 8.82 -12.86 16.44
N ALA A 231 7.58 -12.97 15.97
CA ALA A 231 6.76 -11.79 15.68
C ALA A 231 6.49 -10.93 16.93
N TYR A 232 6.30 -11.57 18.09
CA TYR A 232 6.05 -10.89 19.35
C TYR A 232 7.30 -10.18 19.89
N ASP A 233 8.46 -10.82 19.85
CA ASP A 233 9.71 -10.29 20.39
C ASP A 233 10.38 -9.25 19.49
N ASN A 234 9.93 -9.09 18.24
CA ASN A 234 10.42 -8.04 17.36
C ASN A 234 10.10 -6.65 17.92
N ASP A 235 11.12 -5.86 18.21
CA ASP A 235 10.99 -4.47 18.64
C ASP A 235 11.11 -3.53 17.43
N PRO A 236 10.07 -2.72 17.08
CA PRO A 236 10.16 -1.75 15.99
C PRO A 236 11.21 -0.65 16.21
N LEU A 237 11.76 -0.50 17.42
CA LEU A 237 12.84 0.44 17.73
C LEU A 237 14.25 -0.19 17.68
N SER A 238 14.36 -1.48 17.37
CA SER A 238 15.64 -2.19 17.28
C SER A 238 16.59 -1.51 16.28
N GLY A 239 17.81 -1.18 16.72
CA GLY A 239 18.83 -0.47 15.92
C GLY A 239 18.71 1.07 15.94
N LEU A 240 17.67 1.60 16.57
CA LEU A 240 17.44 3.05 16.72
C LEU A 240 17.83 3.56 18.11
N GLU A 241 18.50 2.74 18.93
CA GLU A 241 18.88 3.10 20.29
C GLU A 241 19.78 4.35 20.30
N GLY A 242 19.53 5.23 21.26
CA GLY A 242 20.27 6.48 21.43
C GLY A 242 19.96 7.58 20.40
N LEU A 243 19.10 7.35 19.40
CA LEU A 243 18.62 8.41 18.51
C LEU A 243 17.51 9.22 19.19
N SER A 244 17.80 10.47 19.49
CA SER A 244 16.79 11.40 20.02
C SER A 244 15.65 11.57 19.01
N GLY A 245 14.41 11.33 19.46
CA GLY A 245 13.22 11.49 18.63
C GLY A 245 12.83 10.29 17.77
N ALA A 246 13.63 9.21 17.73
CA ALA A 246 13.30 8.02 16.93
C ALA A 246 11.92 7.44 17.25
N ALA A 247 11.55 7.35 18.53
CA ALA A 247 10.24 6.87 18.96
C ALA A 247 9.05 7.71 18.43
N ARG A 248 9.26 8.99 18.07
CA ARG A 248 8.23 9.83 17.44
C ARG A 248 8.20 9.69 15.92
N GLN A 249 9.31 9.28 15.32
CA GLN A 249 9.44 9.11 13.88
C GLN A 249 8.99 7.73 13.40
N VAL A 250 9.09 6.71 14.26
CA VAL A 250 8.48 5.40 14.03
C VAL A 250 6.97 5.52 14.30
N LEU A 251 6.18 5.53 13.24
CA LEU A 251 4.72 5.68 13.32
C LEU A 251 4.01 4.42 13.83
N GLY A 252 4.70 3.28 13.77
CA GLY A 252 4.19 1.97 14.14
C GLY A 252 4.81 0.88 13.27
N GLY A 253 4.04 -0.17 13.04
CA GLY A 253 4.46 -1.27 12.19
C GLY A 253 3.30 -1.96 11.51
N GLU A 254 3.64 -2.78 10.52
CA GLU A 254 2.68 -3.52 9.71
C GLU A 254 3.21 -4.92 9.45
N ALA A 255 2.39 -5.92 9.76
CA ALA A 255 2.64 -7.30 9.38
C ALA A 255 2.20 -7.51 7.93
N ALA A 256 3.12 -7.92 7.07
CA ALA A 256 2.88 -8.07 5.64
C ALA A 256 2.43 -9.50 5.32
N MET A 257 1.34 -9.65 4.56
CA MET A 257 0.90 -10.91 3.99
C MET A 257 0.91 -10.79 2.46
N TRP A 258 2.02 -11.19 1.85
CA TRP A 258 2.12 -11.23 0.40
C TRP A 258 1.29 -12.39 -0.20
N GLY A 259 0.79 -12.17 -1.41
CA GLY A 259 -0.30 -12.96 -2.00
C GLY A 259 0.13 -14.13 -2.89
N GLU A 260 1.43 -14.38 -3.10
CA GLU A 260 1.91 -15.38 -4.07
C GLU A 260 1.38 -16.79 -3.79
N GLN A 261 1.19 -17.11 -2.51
CA GLN A 261 0.64 -18.38 -2.05
C GLN A 261 -0.46 -18.16 -0.99
N ALA A 262 -1.23 -17.08 -1.11
CA ALA A 262 -2.34 -16.76 -0.21
C ALA A 262 -3.55 -16.24 -1.00
N ASP A 263 -4.65 -16.98 -0.92
CA ASP A 263 -5.95 -16.59 -1.46
C ASP A 263 -7.00 -16.56 -0.34
N GLN A 264 -8.29 -16.49 -0.69
CA GLN A 264 -9.39 -16.51 0.27
C GLN A 264 -9.36 -17.73 1.22
N SER A 265 -8.83 -18.88 0.78
CA SER A 265 -8.78 -20.10 1.59
C SER A 265 -7.65 -20.08 2.64
N GLY A 266 -6.55 -19.39 2.34
CA GLY A 266 -5.32 -19.42 3.15
C GLY A 266 -4.95 -18.11 3.84
N ALA A 267 -5.44 -16.96 3.38
CA ALA A 267 -5.00 -15.66 3.88
C ALA A 267 -5.26 -15.49 5.38
N SER A 268 -6.45 -15.86 5.86
CA SER A 268 -6.79 -15.71 7.27
C SER A 268 -5.96 -16.62 8.18
N THR A 269 -5.81 -17.90 7.85
CA THR A 269 -5.07 -18.86 8.68
C THR A 269 -3.56 -18.61 8.68
N LYS A 270 -3.01 -18.04 7.60
CA LYS A 270 -1.62 -17.56 7.58
C LYS A 270 -1.46 -16.27 8.40
N THR A 271 -2.47 -15.42 8.46
CA THR A 271 -2.39 -14.13 9.17
C THR A 271 -2.57 -14.31 10.68
N TRP A 272 -3.60 -15.05 11.07
CA TRP A 272 -4.01 -15.23 12.44
C TRP A 272 -3.56 -16.59 12.99
N PRO A 273 -2.99 -16.64 14.21
CA PRO A 273 -2.97 -15.58 15.21
C PRO A 273 -1.68 -14.74 15.22
N ARG A 274 -0.73 -14.95 14.30
CA ARG A 274 0.57 -14.25 14.32
C ARG A 274 0.44 -12.73 14.28
N ALA A 275 -0.50 -12.18 13.50
CA ALA A 275 -0.78 -10.75 13.50
C ALA A 275 -1.26 -10.21 14.86
N ALA A 276 -1.88 -11.03 15.72
CA ALA A 276 -2.25 -10.60 17.07
C ALA A 276 -1.02 -10.40 17.99
N ALA A 277 0.08 -11.13 17.74
CA ALA A 277 1.33 -10.90 18.44
C ALA A 277 1.93 -9.55 18.07
N VAL A 278 1.91 -9.21 16.78
CA VAL A 278 2.33 -7.90 16.26
C VAL A 278 1.46 -6.79 16.84
N ALA A 279 0.14 -6.99 16.87
CA ALA A 279 -0.80 -6.03 17.42
C ALA A 279 -0.48 -5.67 18.88
N GLU A 280 -0.23 -6.67 19.74
CA GLU A 280 0.09 -6.35 21.14
C GLU A 280 1.47 -5.70 21.31
N ARG A 281 2.46 -6.08 20.50
CA ARG A 281 3.76 -5.40 20.50
C ARG A 281 3.62 -3.93 20.15
N LEU A 282 2.84 -3.61 19.12
CA LEU A 282 2.60 -2.22 18.69
C LEU A 282 1.73 -1.45 19.70
N TRP A 283 0.81 -2.13 20.39
CA TRP A 283 -0.06 -1.51 21.38
C TRP A 283 0.64 -1.20 22.70
N SER A 284 1.41 -2.15 23.23
CA SER A 284 2.00 -2.07 24.58
C SER A 284 3.49 -1.74 24.58
N GLY A 285 4.14 -1.71 23.40
CA GLY A 285 5.56 -1.38 23.26
C GLY A 285 6.45 -2.28 24.11
N SER A 286 7.44 -1.70 24.80
CA SER A 286 8.34 -2.43 25.70
C SER A 286 7.64 -3.00 26.95
N ALA A 287 6.51 -2.42 27.37
CA ALA A 287 5.73 -2.92 28.51
C ALA A 287 5.09 -4.29 28.24
N ALA A 288 5.02 -4.70 26.97
CA ALA A 288 4.54 -6.02 26.56
C ALA A 288 5.47 -7.18 27.02
N GLY A 289 6.71 -6.89 27.43
CA GLY A 289 7.68 -7.91 27.82
C GLY A 289 8.08 -8.83 26.67
N THR A 290 8.41 -10.09 26.99
CA THR A 290 8.78 -11.13 26.01
C THR A 290 7.63 -12.09 25.72
N TRP A 291 7.75 -12.89 24.66
CA TRP A 291 6.75 -13.89 24.28
C TRP A 291 6.46 -14.88 25.40
N THR A 292 7.45 -15.18 26.25
CA THR A 292 7.28 -16.11 27.39
C THR A 292 6.23 -15.60 28.38
N ALA A 293 6.24 -14.29 28.67
CA ALA A 293 5.22 -13.65 29.50
C ALA A 293 3.85 -13.58 28.78
N ALA A 294 3.87 -13.50 27.46
CA ALA A 294 2.68 -13.44 26.60
C ALA A 294 1.97 -14.80 26.39
N ARG A 295 2.70 -15.91 26.55
CA ARG A 295 2.28 -17.27 26.18
C ARG A 295 0.83 -17.59 26.49
N ILE A 296 0.43 -17.48 27.75
CA ILE A 296 -0.88 -17.93 28.21
C ILE A 296 -2.00 -17.09 27.59
N ARG A 297 -1.85 -15.76 27.58
CA ARG A 297 -2.87 -14.88 26.99
C ARG A 297 -2.93 -14.98 25.48
N PHE A 298 -1.81 -15.23 24.80
CA PHE A 298 -1.76 -15.40 23.35
C PHE A 298 -2.55 -16.64 22.91
N VAL A 299 -2.34 -17.78 23.55
CA VAL A 299 -3.09 -19.01 23.29
C VAL A 299 -4.59 -18.80 23.55
N ARG A 300 -4.95 -18.21 24.69
CA ARG A 300 -6.35 -17.90 25.02
C ARG A 300 -7.00 -16.96 23.99
N HIS A 301 -6.24 -16.00 23.46
CA HIS A 301 -6.71 -15.08 22.42
C HIS A 301 -6.90 -15.79 21.07
N ARG A 302 -5.99 -16.70 20.70
CA ARG A 302 -6.16 -17.57 19.52
C ARG A 302 -7.47 -18.36 19.60
N ASP A 303 -7.77 -18.98 20.73
CA ASP A 303 -9.01 -19.76 20.88
C ASP A 303 -10.25 -18.86 20.88
N ARG A 304 -10.14 -17.63 21.39
CA ARG A 304 -11.19 -16.62 21.25
C ARG A 304 -11.44 -16.28 19.78
N MET A 305 -10.41 -16.04 18.98
CA MET A 305 -10.55 -15.76 17.55
C MET A 305 -11.23 -16.91 16.81
N ALA A 306 -10.81 -18.15 17.08
CA ALA A 306 -11.44 -19.33 16.50
C ALA A 306 -12.93 -19.44 16.88
N ARG A 307 -13.29 -19.18 18.15
CA ARG A 307 -14.71 -19.16 18.60
C ARG A 307 -15.54 -18.04 17.97
N LEU A 308 -14.90 -16.93 17.59
CA LEU A 308 -15.55 -15.82 16.89
C LEU A 308 -15.64 -16.04 15.37
N GLY A 309 -15.19 -17.19 14.86
CA GLY A 309 -15.27 -17.54 13.45
C GLY A 309 -14.12 -16.97 12.61
N THR A 310 -13.05 -16.45 13.22
CA THR A 310 -11.84 -16.03 12.50
C THR A 310 -10.93 -17.24 12.25
N PRO A 311 -10.75 -17.70 11.00
CA PRO A 311 -9.85 -18.82 10.71
C PRO A 311 -8.43 -18.50 11.16
N SER A 312 -7.92 -19.27 12.10
CA SER A 312 -6.60 -19.08 12.71
C SER A 312 -5.85 -20.39 12.78
N GLU A 313 -4.55 -20.39 12.49
CA GLU A 313 -3.71 -21.58 12.66
C GLU A 313 -3.67 -22.07 14.12
N ALA A 314 -3.39 -23.36 14.30
CA ALA A 314 -3.13 -23.92 15.61
C ALA A 314 -1.68 -23.58 16.03
N VAL A 315 -1.50 -23.20 17.29
CA VAL A 315 -0.19 -22.75 17.81
C VAL A 315 0.44 -23.71 18.80
N GLN A 316 -0.36 -24.64 19.35
CA GLN A 316 0.09 -25.69 20.26
C GLN A 316 -0.98 -26.81 20.33
N PRO A 317 -0.63 -28.01 20.85
CA PRO A 317 -1.63 -29.02 21.20
C PRO A 317 -2.66 -28.48 22.20
N GLU A 318 -3.93 -28.84 22.02
CA GLU A 318 -5.02 -28.42 22.92
C GLU A 318 -4.79 -28.84 24.38
N TRP A 319 -4.09 -29.96 24.60
CA TRP A 319 -3.68 -30.40 25.93
C TRP A 319 -2.93 -29.30 26.71
N CYS A 320 -2.07 -28.53 26.04
CA CYS A 320 -1.30 -27.44 26.65
C CYS A 320 -2.18 -26.27 27.10
N THR A 321 -3.36 -26.08 26.48
CA THR A 321 -4.33 -25.07 26.91
C THR A 321 -5.03 -25.50 28.20
N HIS A 322 -5.20 -26.80 28.43
CA HIS A 322 -5.80 -27.34 29.65
C HIS A 322 -4.80 -27.58 30.79
N HIS A 323 -3.49 -27.57 30.50
CA HIS A 323 -2.42 -27.88 31.45
C HIS A 323 -1.38 -26.76 31.44
N GLU A 324 -1.83 -25.55 31.83
CA GLU A 324 -0.98 -24.36 31.83
C GLU A 324 0.31 -24.59 32.61
N GLY A 325 1.44 -24.23 32.01
CA GLY A 325 2.76 -24.40 32.61
C GLY A 325 3.36 -25.79 32.46
N GLN A 326 2.76 -26.73 31.71
CA GLN A 326 3.33 -28.08 31.49
C GLN A 326 3.92 -28.30 30.09
N CYS A 327 3.77 -27.32 29.18
CA CYS A 327 4.38 -27.32 27.84
C CYS A 327 5.44 -26.22 27.76
N TYR A 328 6.70 -26.55 28.09
CA TYR A 328 7.86 -25.66 28.05
C TYR A 328 9.13 -26.40 27.64
#